data_AF-A0A534RM23-F1
#
_entry.id   AF-A0A534RM23-F1
#
_cell.length_a   1.000
_cell.length_b   1.000
_cell.length_c   1.000
_cell.angle_alpha   90.00
_cell.angle_beta   90.00
_cell.angle_gamma   90.00
#
_symmetry.space_group_name_H-M   'P 1'
#
loop_
_entity.id
_entity.type
_entity.pdbx_description
1 polymer ?
#
loop_
_entity_poly.entity_id
_entity_poly.type
_entity_poly.pdbx_seq_one_letter_code
_entity_poly.pdbx_strand_id
1 'polypeptide(L)'
;MKLYTTTALTLSALALAAPLLALPPSAPRVSALKQAESRLDVLAGQTKGGPQQRLLLERQRIRHLLEDLDAGRPVDPQDIDRALSNAERPF
;
A
#
# COMPACT_ATOMS: atom_id res chain seq x y z
N MET A 1 -51.76 25.83 -40.04
CA MET A 1 -50.55 26.37 -39.39
C MET A 1 -49.63 25.19 -39.09
N LYS A 2 -48.44 25.13 -39.71
CA LYS A 2 -47.50 24.00 -39.60
C LYS A 2 -46.49 24.32 -38.48
N LEU A 3 -46.37 23.45 -37.49
CA LEU A 3 -45.43 23.58 -36.38
C LEU A 3 -44.15 22.80 -36.68
N TYR A 4 -43.04 23.40 -36.25
CA TYR A 4 -41.64 23.05 -36.47
C TYR A 4 -41.23 21.78 -35.72
N THR A 5 -40.38 20.94 -36.32
CA THR A 5 -39.71 19.86 -35.60
C THR A 5 -38.25 19.77 -36.01
N THR A 6 -37.43 20.63 -35.43
CA THR A 6 -35.97 20.53 -35.43
C THR A 6 -35.56 20.07 -34.03
N THR A 7 -35.04 18.85 -33.91
CA THR A 7 -34.33 18.41 -32.70
C THR A 7 -33.27 17.40 -33.10
N ALA A 8 -32.03 17.90 -33.19
CA ALA A 8 -30.83 17.10 -33.31
C ALA A 8 -30.57 16.36 -31.99
N LEU A 9 -30.33 15.06 -32.07
CA LEU A 9 -30.12 14.17 -30.94
C LEU A 9 -28.62 13.81 -30.88
N THR A 10 -27.82 14.68 -30.26
CA THR A 10 -26.42 14.38 -29.93
C THR A 10 -26.36 13.67 -28.58
N LEU A 11 -26.28 12.34 -28.61
CA LEU A 11 -25.97 11.51 -27.45
C LEU A 11 -24.47 11.58 -27.17
N SER A 12 -24.06 12.52 -26.33
CA SER A 12 -22.72 12.51 -25.73
C SER A 12 -22.64 11.40 -24.70
N ALA A 13 -21.91 10.33 -25.02
CA ALA A 13 -21.56 9.28 -24.10
C ALA A 13 -20.66 9.85 -22.98
N LEU A 14 -21.21 9.93 -21.77
CA LEU A 14 -20.49 10.36 -20.58
C LEU A 14 -19.55 9.22 -20.13
N ALA A 15 -18.31 9.26 -20.60
CA ALA A 15 -17.22 8.42 -20.08
C ALA A 15 -16.89 8.90 -18.66
N LEU A 16 -17.56 8.33 -17.66
CA LEU A 16 -17.19 8.48 -16.26
C LEU A 16 -15.86 7.76 -16.05
N ALA A 17 -14.79 8.54 -16.05
CA ALA A 17 -13.49 8.15 -15.51
C ALA A 17 -13.69 7.57 -14.11
N ALA A 18 -13.39 6.28 -13.96
CA ALA A 18 -13.32 5.68 -12.63
C ALA A 18 -12.25 6.43 -11.84
N PRO A 19 -12.56 7.09 -10.72
CA PRO A 19 -11.51 7.45 -9.79
C PRO A 19 -10.94 6.11 -9.33
N LEU A 20 -9.64 5.89 -9.58
CA LEU A 20 -8.87 4.91 -8.84
C LEU A 20 -8.94 5.34 -7.38
N LEU A 21 -10.01 4.94 -6.70
CA LEU A 21 -10.13 4.98 -5.27
C LEU A 21 -8.94 4.18 -4.77
N ALA A 22 -7.93 4.89 -4.27
CA ALA A 22 -6.92 4.32 -3.42
C ALA A 22 -7.67 3.69 -2.25
N LEU A 23 -8.00 2.40 -2.38
CA LEU A 23 -8.65 1.65 -1.33
C LEU A 23 -7.78 1.80 -0.09
N PRO A 24 -8.37 2.19 1.06
CA PRO A 24 -7.61 2.24 2.28
C PRO A 24 -6.92 0.88 2.49
N PRO A 25 -5.66 0.88 2.92
CA PRO A 25 -4.91 -0.36 3.09
C PRO A 25 -5.71 -1.31 3.97
N SER A 26 -5.97 -2.52 3.47
CA SER A 26 -6.74 -3.51 4.20
C SER A 26 -6.13 -3.71 5.59
N ALA A 27 -6.92 -3.52 6.65
CA ALA A 27 -6.54 -3.79 8.05
C ALA A 27 -5.66 -5.05 8.28
N PRO A 28 -5.87 -6.19 7.58
CA PRO A 28 -4.96 -7.34 7.68
C PRO A 28 -3.51 -7.05 7.27
N ARG A 29 -3.26 -6.20 6.26
CA ARG A 29 -1.90 -5.86 5.80
C ARG A 29 -1.14 -5.04 6.83
N VAL A 30 -1.80 -4.05 7.43
CA VAL A 30 -1.22 -3.24 8.52
C VAL A 30 -0.86 -4.13 9.72
N SER A 31 -1.73 -5.08 10.05
CA SER A 31 -1.49 -6.05 11.12
C SER A 31 -0.30 -6.97 10.82
N ALA A 32 -0.18 -7.45 9.58
CA ALA A 32 0.95 -8.26 9.13
C ALA A 32 2.28 -7.48 9.20
N LEU A 33 2.28 -6.21 8.79
CA LEU A 33 3.46 -5.34 8.88
C LEU A 33 3.90 -5.13 10.34
N LYS A 34 2.97 -4.86 11.26
CA LYS A 34 3.27 -4.75 12.70
C LYS A 34 3.86 -6.04 13.27
N GLN A 35 3.31 -7.19 12.86
CA GLN A 35 3.85 -8.48 13.29
C GLN A 35 5.27 -8.71 12.73
N ALA A 36 5.50 -8.38 11.46
CA ALA A 36 6.81 -8.48 10.83
C ALA A 36 7.85 -7.57 11.52
N GLU A 37 7.48 -6.32 11.86
CA GLU A 37 8.34 -5.41 12.62
C GLU A 37 8.76 -6.03 13.96
N SER A 38 7.82 -6.57 14.72
CA SER A 38 8.10 -7.19 16.02
C SER A 38 9.04 -8.41 15.90
N ARG A 39 8.87 -9.22 14.85
CA ARG A 39 9.72 -10.38 14.59
C ARG A 39 11.14 -9.95 14.24
N LEU A 40 11.29 -8.95 13.37
CA LEU A 40 12.60 -8.41 13.01
C LEU A 40 13.31 -7.82 14.22
N ASP A 41 12.58 -7.17 15.13
CA ASP A 41 13.15 -6.62 16.37
C ASP A 41 13.68 -7.73 17.29
N VAL A 42 12.92 -8.81 17.47
CA VAL A 42 13.35 -9.99 18.22
C VAL A 42 14.59 -10.64 17.58
N LEU A 43 14.58 -10.83 16.25
CA LEU A 43 15.71 -11.40 15.52
C LEU A 43 16.95 -10.49 15.61
N ALA A 44 16.77 -9.17 15.53
CA ALA A 44 17.87 -8.22 15.66
C ALA A 44 18.45 -8.21 17.09
N GLY A 45 17.64 -8.47 18.11
CA GLY A 45 18.12 -8.66 19.48
C GLY A 45 18.93 -9.94 19.69
N GLN A 46 18.64 -10.98 18.90
CA GLN A 46 19.32 -12.28 18.96
C GLN A 46 20.54 -12.40 18.05
N THR A 47 20.62 -11.54 17.03
CA THR A 47 21.68 -11.54 16.03
C THR A 47 22.70 -10.45 16.32
N LYS A 48 23.99 -10.69 16.03
CA LYS A 48 25.06 -9.68 16.23
C LYS A 48 25.79 -9.37 14.93
N GLY A 49 26.30 -8.14 14.82
CA GLY A 49 27.18 -7.72 13.72
C GLY A 49 26.45 -7.38 12.42
N GLY A 50 27.06 -7.65 11.27
CA GLY A 50 26.52 -7.28 9.96
C GLY A 50 25.07 -7.76 9.69
N PRO A 51 24.72 -9.02 10.03
CA PRO A 51 23.35 -9.51 9.89
C PRO A 51 22.33 -8.75 10.76
N GLN A 52 22.73 -8.32 11.96
CA GLN A 52 21.89 -7.49 12.84
C GLN A 52 21.56 -6.15 12.19
N GLN A 53 22.55 -5.51 11.57
CA GLN A 53 22.35 -4.23 10.89
C GLN A 53 21.35 -4.37 9.73
N ARG A 54 21.38 -5.48 8.98
CA ARG A 54 20.41 -5.75 7.92
C ARG A 54 18.99 -5.89 8.47
N LEU A 55 18.81 -6.63 9.56
CA LEU A 55 17.51 -6.77 10.23
C LEU A 55 16.96 -5.41 10.71
N LEU A 56 17.82 -4.56 11.27
CA LEU A 56 17.42 -3.22 11.73
C LEU A 56 17.01 -2.31 10.57
N LEU A 57 17.69 -2.39 9.42
CA LEU A 57 17.32 -1.65 8.22
C LEU A 57 15.95 -2.08 7.70
N GLU A 58 15.67 -3.39 7.64
CA GLU A 58 14.35 -3.86 7.19
C GLU A 58 13.24 -3.57 8.20
N ARG A 59 13.54 -3.59 9.51
CA ARG A 59 12.61 -3.10 10.53
C ARG A 59 12.26 -1.63 10.28
N GLN A 60 13.25 -0.79 9.99
CA GLN A 60 13.03 0.62 9.70
C GLN A 60 12.21 0.84 8.43
N ARG A 61 12.42 0.01 7.40
CA ARG A 61 11.64 0.06 6.17
C ARG A 61 10.17 -0.24 6.41
N ILE A 62 9.86 -1.29 7.17
CA ILE A 62 8.49 -1.64 7.55
C ILE A 62 7.84 -0.53 8.38
N ARG A 63 8.60 0.08 9.29
CA ARG A 63 8.12 1.20 10.09
C ARG A 63 7.71 2.39 9.23
N HIS A 64 8.51 2.77 8.23
CA HIS A 64 8.14 3.86 7.32
C HIS A 64 6.87 3.54 6.52
N LEU A 65 6.72 2.29 6.05
CA LEU A 65 5.48 1.88 5.39
C LEU A 65 4.29 2.01 6.35
N LEU A 66 4.42 1.57 7.61
CA LEU A 66 3.37 1.74 8.62
C LEU A 66 3.03 3.21 8.89
N GLU A 67 4.05 4.09 9.00
CA GLU A 67 3.86 5.53 9.17
C GLU A 67 3.12 6.16 7.98
N ASP A 68 3.45 5.75 6.76
CA ASP A 68 2.77 6.22 5.54
C ASP A 68 1.31 5.77 5.51
N LEU A 69 1.04 4.51 5.88
CA LEU A 69 -0.32 3.96 5.96
C LEU A 69 -1.14 4.66 7.06
N ASP A 70 -0.56 4.89 8.24
CA ASP A 70 -1.20 5.59 9.35
C ASP A 70 -1.46 7.08 9.02
N ALA A 71 -0.57 7.70 8.24
CA ALA A 71 -0.75 9.06 7.72
C ALA A 71 -1.76 9.15 6.56
N GLY A 72 -2.34 8.02 6.12
CA GLY A 72 -3.25 7.95 4.97
C GLY A 72 -2.57 8.23 3.63
N ARG A 73 -1.24 8.14 3.56
CA ARG A 73 -0.50 8.25 2.31
C ARG A 73 -0.70 6.98 1.47
N PRO A 74 -0.82 7.11 0.15
CA PRO A 74 -0.89 5.95 -0.73
C PRO A 74 0.45 5.22 -0.69
N VAL A 75 0.41 3.94 -0.37
CA VAL A 75 1.56 3.04 -0.41
C VAL A 75 1.25 1.94 -1.42
N ASP A 76 2.24 1.58 -2.25
CA ASP A 76 2.08 0.51 -3.22
C ASP A 76 1.89 -0.84 -2.50
N PRO A 77 0.81 -1.60 -2.79
CA PRO A 77 0.67 -2.97 -2.33
C PRO A 77 1.89 -3.85 -2.58
N GLN A 78 2.62 -3.65 -3.70
CA GLN A 78 3.82 -4.42 -4.01
C GLN A 78 4.97 -4.13 -3.04
N ASP A 79 5.09 -2.90 -2.53
CA ASP A 79 6.10 -2.54 -1.54
C ASP A 79 5.79 -3.20 -0.19
N ILE A 80 4.50 -3.30 0.18
CA ILE A 80 4.05 -4.04 1.37
C ILE A 80 4.41 -5.52 1.23
N ASP A 81 4.04 -6.15 0.11
CA ASP A 81 4.29 -7.56 -0.12
C ASP A 81 5.80 -7.87 -0.15
N ARG A 82 6.61 -6.98 -0.73
CA ARG A 82 8.07 -7.09 -0.75
C ARG A 82 8.67 -6.97 0.65
N ALA A 83 8.21 -6.00 1.44
CA ALA A 83 8.68 -5.82 2.81
C ALA A 83 8.33 -7.02 3.70
N LEU A 84 7.12 -7.58 3.53
CA LEU A 84 6.71 -8.80 4.23
C LEU A 84 7.55 -10.01 3.82
N SER A 85 7.76 -10.22 2.51
CA SER A 85 8.58 -11.32 1.99
C SER A 85 10.03 -11.25 2.49
N ASN A 86 10.63 -10.05 2.51
CA ASN A 86 11.96 -9.84 3.06
C ASN A 86 12.02 -10.12 4.57
N ALA A 87 10.96 -9.78 5.32
CA ALA A 87 10.89 -10.05 6.75
C ALA A 87 10.72 -11.54 7.08
N GLU A 88 10.08 -12.31 6.19
CA GLU A 88 9.97 -13.77 6.31
C GLU A 88 11.28 -14.48 5.94
N ARG A 89 12.10 -13.89 5.07
CA ARG A 89 13.38 -14.45 4.62
C ARG A 89 14.53 -13.45 4.79
N PRO A 90 14.93 -13.16 6.05
CA PRO A 90 15.97 -12.18 6.31
C PRO A 90 17.38 -12.61 5.86
N PHE A 91 17.59 -13.88 5.50
CA PHE A 91 18.89 -14.48 5.14
C PHE A 91 18.77 -15.54 4.05
#